data_AF-A0A268NW93-F1
#
_entry.id   AF-A0A268NW93-F1
#
_cell.length_a   1.000
_cell.length_b   1.000
_cell.length_c   1.000
_cell.angle_alpha   90.00
_cell.angle_beta   90.00
_cell.angle_gamma   90.00
#
_symmetry.space_group_name_H-M   'P 1'
#
loop_
_entity.id
_entity.type
_entity.pdbx_description
1 polymer ?
#
loop_
_entity_poly.entity_id
_entity_poly.type
_entity_poly.pdbx_seq_one_letter_code
_entity_poly.pdbx_strand_id
1 'polypeptide(L)'
;MSFESWLTPTMSIVSVFVGAFITHWSNDRIQKKSMIEKLNIDKKTEALRILLDTNRLITNHQMCVVSFYKNKITHEEFLIEEHSLQDALTDIQRELIPYKPFLKNEFVQQLKHYQDYFGILCNKVYDIYRNPKHTHVEHYKEQEHPYFEKDYEYVQLGIAKVCEDLSEEIKEDYDRLSGVKKKDRKRLYLLK
;
A
#
# COMPACT_ATOMS: atom_id res chain seq x y z
N MET A 1 38.15 14.20 -61.63
CA MET A 1 37.50 13.55 -60.47
C MET A 1 36.39 14.48 -60.02
N SER A 2 35.13 14.07 -60.20
CA SER A 2 33.97 14.93 -59.90
C SER A 2 33.76 15.02 -58.39
N PHE A 3 33.41 16.22 -57.92
CA PHE A 3 33.11 16.53 -56.52
C PHE A 3 32.04 15.59 -55.91
N GLU A 4 31.19 15.02 -56.77
CA GLU A 4 30.10 14.09 -56.43
C GLU A 4 30.59 12.72 -55.92
N SER A 5 31.78 12.25 -56.32
CA SER A 5 32.30 10.94 -55.87
C SER A 5 32.94 10.98 -54.48
N TRP A 6 33.22 12.17 -53.95
CA TRP A 6 33.77 12.37 -52.59
C TRP A 6 32.67 12.63 -51.54
N LEU A 7 31.51 13.12 -51.97
CA LEU A 7 30.34 13.36 -51.12
C LEU A 7 29.61 12.07 -50.72
N THR A 8 29.66 11.04 -51.55
CA THR A 8 28.93 9.78 -51.33
C THR A 8 29.48 8.95 -50.14
N PRO A 9 30.79 8.75 -49.97
CA PRO A 9 31.34 8.06 -48.79
C PRO A 9 31.18 8.85 -47.50
N THR A 10 31.34 10.18 -47.57
CA THR A 10 31.25 11.07 -46.40
C THR A 10 29.82 11.18 -45.88
N MET A 11 28.82 11.28 -46.76
CA MET A 11 27.40 11.23 -46.39
C MET A 11 27.02 9.86 -45.80
N SER A 12 27.59 8.77 -46.32
CA SER A 12 27.36 7.42 -45.80
C SER A 12 27.91 7.25 -44.38
N ILE A 13 29.12 7.75 -44.11
CA ILE A 13 29.73 7.74 -42.76
C ILE A 13 28.92 8.59 -41.78
N VAL A 14 28.55 9.81 -42.16
CA VAL A 14 27.73 10.70 -41.33
C VAL A 14 26.37 10.07 -41.01
N SER A 15 25.73 9.39 -41.98
CA SER A 15 24.45 8.72 -41.75
C SER A 15 24.55 7.54 -40.77
N VAL A 16 25.66 6.79 -40.77
CA VAL A 16 25.92 5.71 -39.80
C VAL A 16 26.14 6.27 -38.40
N PHE A 17 26.92 7.35 -38.27
CA PHE A 17 27.14 8.01 -36.98
C PHE A 17 25.85 8.61 -36.40
N VAL A 18 25.05 9.28 -37.23
CA VAL A 18 23.75 9.83 -36.82
C VAL A 18 22.80 8.71 -36.41
N GLY A 19 22.73 7.61 -37.18
CA GLY A 19 21.92 6.44 -36.84
C GLY A 19 22.35 5.77 -35.53
N ALA A 20 23.65 5.59 -35.31
CA ALA A 20 24.19 5.06 -34.06
C ALA A 20 23.89 5.96 -32.86
N PHE A 21 24.01 7.28 -33.04
CA PHE A 21 23.71 8.27 -32.00
C PHE A 21 22.22 8.31 -31.64
N ILE A 22 21.33 8.28 -32.63
CA ILE A 22 19.87 8.21 -32.42
C ILE A 22 19.50 6.88 -31.73
N THR A 23 20.10 5.77 -32.13
CA THR A 23 19.85 4.45 -31.53
C THR A 23 20.31 4.42 -30.08
N HIS A 24 21.48 4.98 -29.78
CA HIS A 24 22.00 5.09 -28.42
C HIS A 24 21.10 5.97 -27.53
N TRP A 25 20.71 7.15 -28.00
CA TRP A 25 19.78 8.04 -27.29
C TRP A 25 18.42 7.41 -27.05
N SER A 26 17.90 6.68 -28.05
CA SER A 26 16.63 5.95 -27.94
C SER A 26 16.73 4.84 -26.88
N ASN A 27 17.79 4.04 -26.93
CA ASN A 27 18.04 2.98 -25.94
C ASN A 27 18.19 3.54 -24.52
N ASP A 28 18.95 4.62 -24.34
CA ASP A 28 19.11 5.28 -23.04
C ASP A 28 17.77 5.79 -22.50
N ARG A 29 16.91 6.33 -23.37
CA ARG A 29 15.56 6.78 -23.00
C ARG A 29 14.66 5.63 -22.59
N ILE A 30 14.72 4.51 -23.32
CA ILE A 30 13.96 3.28 -23.02
C ILE A 30 14.43 2.69 -21.69
N GLN A 31 15.74 2.62 -21.46
CA GLN A 31 16.32 2.12 -20.22
C GLN A 31 15.92 2.98 -19.02
N LYS A 32 16.03 4.31 -19.12
CA LYS A 32 15.58 5.24 -18.07
C LYS A 32 14.10 5.06 -17.75
N LYS A 33 13.25 4.95 -18.78
CA LYS A 33 11.81 4.73 -18.59
C LYS A 33 11.53 3.41 -17.87
N SER A 34 12.17 2.32 -18.31
CA SER A 34 12.03 1.01 -17.67
C SER A 34 12.53 1.02 -16.21
N MET A 35 13.61 1.74 -15.92
CA MET A 35 14.13 1.88 -14.55
C MET A 35 13.17 2.64 -13.64
N ILE A 36 12.55 3.72 -14.14
CA ILE A 36 11.54 4.48 -13.39
C ILE A 36 10.30 3.62 -13.11
N GLU A 37 9.81 2.89 -14.11
CA GLU A 37 8.66 2.01 -13.94
C GLU A 37 8.95 0.87 -12.94
N LYS A 38 10.14 0.26 -12.99
CA LYS A 38 10.57 -0.73 -11.98
C LYS A 38 10.62 -0.13 -10.58
N LEU A 39 11.24 1.04 -10.42
CA LEU A 39 11.29 1.75 -9.15
C LEU A 39 9.88 2.00 -8.59
N ASN A 40 8.94 2.44 -9.43
CA ASN A 40 7.55 2.68 -9.02
C ASN A 40 6.87 1.40 -8.53
N ILE A 41 7.08 0.27 -9.23
CA ILE A 41 6.55 -1.03 -8.80
C ILE A 41 7.14 -1.44 -7.46
N ASP A 42 8.46 -1.32 -7.29
CA ASP A 42 9.14 -1.69 -6.04
C ASP A 42 8.59 -0.86 -4.87
N LYS A 43 8.40 0.45 -5.06
CA LYS A 43 7.85 1.34 -4.03
C LYS A 43 6.38 1.05 -3.71
N LYS A 44 5.56 0.72 -4.70
CA LYS A 44 4.17 0.30 -4.47
C LYS A 44 4.09 -1.06 -3.76
N THR A 45 4.99 -1.98 -4.10
CA THR A 45 5.08 -3.31 -3.47
C THR A 45 5.46 -3.20 -2.00
N GLU A 46 6.41 -2.32 -1.67
CA GLU A 46 6.79 -2.06 -0.28
C GLU A 46 5.64 -1.40 0.50
N ALA A 47 4.94 -0.43 -0.12
CA ALA A 47 3.73 0.15 0.47
C ALA A 47 2.64 -0.90 0.74
N LEU A 48 2.41 -1.82 -0.20
CA LEU A 48 1.47 -2.92 -0.04
C LEU A 48 1.83 -3.82 1.15
N ARG A 49 3.12 -4.14 1.30
CA ARG A 49 3.61 -4.92 2.44
C ARG A 49 3.33 -4.24 3.77
N ILE A 50 3.62 -2.94 3.87
CA ILE A 50 3.36 -2.12 5.07
C ILE A 50 1.85 -2.12 5.40
N LEU A 51 0.98 -2.03 4.39
CA LEU A 51 -0.47 -2.09 4.60
C LEU A 51 -0.96 -3.46 5.09
N LEU A 52 -0.38 -4.55 4.59
CA LEU A 52 -0.67 -5.90 5.09
C LEU A 52 -0.23 -6.07 6.54
N ASP A 53 0.95 -5.56 6.90
CA ASP A 53 1.44 -5.57 8.28
C ASP A 53 0.56 -4.69 9.19
N THR A 54 0.05 -3.57 8.67
CA THR A 54 -0.92 -2.71 9.39
C THR A 54 -2.19 -3.49 9.70
N ASN A 55 -2.74 -4.21 8.71
CA ASN A 55 -3.95 -5.02 8.90
C ASN A 55 -3.72 -6.14 9.95
N ARG A 56 -2.54 -6.76 9.95
CA ARG A 56 -2.16 -7.75 10.96
C ARG A 56 -2.13 -7.15 12.37
N LEU A 57 -1.56 -5.97 12.54
CA LEU A 57 -1.51 -5.29 13.83
C LEU A 57 -2.91 -4.91 14.34
N ILE A 58 -3.80 -4.46 13.46
CA ILE A 58 -5.21 -4.19 13.80
C ILE A 58 -5.91 -5.46 14.28
N THR A 59 -5.67 -6.60 13.62
CA THR A 59 -6.18 -7.91 14.06
C THR A 59 -5.63 -8.31 15.43
N ASN A 60 -4.34 -8.08 15.69
CA ASN A 60 -3.75 -8.35 17.00
C ASN A 60 -4.41 -7.48 18.08
N HIS A 61 -4.66 -6.20 17.79
CA HIS A 61 -5.36 -5.29 18.69
C HIS A 61 -6.79 -5.78 18.99
N GLN A 62 -7.53 -6.22 17.97
CA GLN A 62 -8.84 -6.85 18.16
C GLN A 62 -8.74 -8.10 19.05
N MET A 63 -7.75 -8.96 18.84
CA MET A 63 -7.54 -10.17 19.64
C MET A 63 -7.18 -9.86 21.10
N CYS A 64 -6.39 -8.81 21.34
CA CYS A 64 -6.07 -8.32 22.69
C CYS A 64 -7.36 -7.88 23.41
N VAL A 65 -8.17 -7.05 22.75
CA VAL A 65 -9.48 -6.60 23.27
C VAL A 65 -10.40 -7.80 23.57
N VAL A 66 -10.55 -8.74 22.63
CA VAL A 66 -11.36 -9.96 22.83
C VAL A 66 -10.84 -10.79 24.01
N SER A 67 -9.53 -10.92 24.16
CA SER A 67 -8.91 -11.71 25.23
C SER A 67 -9.16 -11.10 26.60
N PHE A 68 -9.07 -9.77 26.71
CA PHE A 68 -9.41 -9.05 27.93
C PHE A 68 -10.88 -9.25 28.32
N TYR A 69 -11.81 -9.04 27.38
CA TYR A 69 -13.24 -9.24 27.64
C TYR A 69 -13.62 -10.68 27.99
N LYS A 70 -12.89 -11.67 27.46
CA LYS A 70 -13.06 -13.09 27.82
C LYS A 70 -12.35 -13.46 29.11
N ASN A 71 -11.83 -12.49 29.87
CA ASN A 71 -11.06 -12.68 31.10
C ASN A 71 -9.88 -13.66 30.92
N LYS A 72 -9.27 -13.70 29.72
CA LYS A 72 -8.11 -14.54 29.43
C LYS A 72 -6.79 -13.91 29.83
N ILE A 73 -6.77 -12.59 29.90
CA ILE A 73 -5.64 -11.77 30.32
C ILE A 73 -6.11 -10.81 31.42
N THR A 74 -5.21 -10.41 32.28
CA THR A 74 -5.45 -9.42 33.33
C THR A 74 -5.56 -8.02 32.75
N HIS A 75 -6.05 -7.07 33.56
CA HIS A 75 -6.12 -5.67 33.16
C HIS A 75 -4.73 -5.06 32.94
N GLU A 76 -3.74 -5.40 33.77
CA GLU A 76 -2.37 -4.90 33.62
C GLU A 76 -1.71 -5.41 32.33
N GLU A 77 -1.88 -6.71 32.03
CA GLU A 77 -1.39 -7.31 30.78
C GLU A 77 -2.04 -6.66 29.56
N PHE A 78 -3.36 -6.45 29.62
CA PHE A 78 -4.11 -5.78 28.57
C PHE A 78 -3.58 -4.36 28.32
N LEU A 79 -3.35 -3.56 29.38
CA LEU A 79 -2.82 -2.20 29.23
C LEU A 79 -1.45 -2.18 28.55
N ILE A 80 -0.55 -3.10 28.92
CA ILE A 80 0.79 -3.20 28.35
C ILE A 80 0.70 -3.57 26.86
N GLU A 81 -0.09 -4.60 26.54
CA GLU A 81 -0.22 -5.10 25.17
C GLU A 81 -0.93 -4.10 24.26
N GLU A 82 -1.99 -3.45 24.75
CA GLU A 82 -2.74 -2.44 24.02
C GLU A 82 -1.88 -1.22 23.66
N HIS A 83 -1.13 -0.69 24.65
CA HIS A 83 -0.21 0.42 24.41
C HIS A 83 0.90 0.03 23.42
N SER A 84 1.49 -1.15 23.57
CA SER A 84 2.50 -1.65 22.65
C SER A 84 1.98 -1.79 21.22
N LEU A 85 0.72 -2.20 21.04
CA LEU A 85 0.11 -2.36 19.72
C LEU A 85 -0.22 -1.02 19.08
N GLN A 86 -0.70 -0.04 19.85
CA GLN A 86 -0.92 1.33 19.35
C GLN A 86 0.38 2.00 18.91
N ASP A 87 1.46 1.83 19.67
CA ASP A 87 2.78 2.37 19.31
C ASP A 87 3.29 1.72 18.01
N ALA A 88 3.22 0.39 17.90
CA ALA A 88 3.58 -0.33 16.69
C ALA A 88 2.75 0.11 15.47
N LEU A 89 1.45 0.37 15.67
CA LEU A 89 0.57 0.89 14.62
C LEU A 89 0.92 2.33 14.22
N THR A 90 1.33 3.15 15.16
CA THR A 90 1.78 4.52 14.87
C THR A 90 3.08 4.51 14.05
N ASP A 91 4.02 3.62 14.42
CA ASP A 91 5.30 3.52 13.73
C ASP A 91 5.14 2.97 12.31
N ILE A 92 4.32 1.93 12.11
CA ILE A 92 4.07 1.40 10.76
C ILE A 92 3.37 2.41 9.85
N GLN A 93 2.49 3.26 10.42
CA GLN A 93 1.87 4.35 9.67
C GLN A 93 2.89 5.43 9.26
N ARG A 94 3.90 5.69 10.08
CA ARG A 94 5.02 6.60 9.73
C ARG A 94 5.87 6.02 8.62
N GLU A 95 6.11 4.71 8.64
CA GLU A 95 6.83 4.01 7.56
C GLU A 95 6.13 4.14 6.20
N LEU A 96 4.81 4.34 6.17
CA LEU A 96 4.06 4.53 4.92
C LEU A 96 4.26 5.92 4.29
N ILE A 97 4.65 6.93 5.08
CA ILE A 97 4.76 8.34 4.63
C ILE A 97 5.64 8.52 3.39
N PRO A 98 6.87 7.96 3.33
CA PRO A 98 7.76 8.11 2.18
C PRO A 98 7.21 7.51 0.88
N TYR A 99 6.24 6.59 0.98
CA TYR A 99 5.66 5.91 -0.18
C TYR A 99 4.44 6.62 -0.74
N LYS A 100 3.84 7.57 -0.01
CA LYS A 100 2.66 8.35 -0.46
C LYS A 100 2.82 8.99 -1.85
N PRO A 101 3.99 9.54 -2.26
CA PRO A 101 4.16 10.12 -3.60
C PRO A 101 4.03 9.11 -4.75
N PHE A 102 4.16 7.81 -4.47
CA PHE A 102 4.05 6.73 -5.46
C PHE A 102 2.63 6.16 -5.56
N LEU A 103 1.74 6.58 -4.65
CA LEU A 103 0.36 6.13 -4.57
C LEU A 103 -0.57 7.17 -5.20
N LYS A 104 -1.72 6.71 -5.72
CA LYS A 104 -2.79 7.62 -6.15
C LYS A 104 -3.33 8.39 -4.94
N ASN A 105 -3.70 9.66 -5.17
CA ASN A 105 -4.28 10.51 -4.13
C ASN A 105 -5.52 9.88 -3.47
N GLU A 106 -6.34 9.16 -4.24
CA GLU A 106 -7.52 8.44 -3.75
C GLU A 106 -7.15 7.40 -2.69
N PHE A 107 -6.09 6.61 -2.92
CA PHE A 107 -5.61 5.65 -1.92
C PHE A 107 -5.12 6.33 -0.67
N VAL A 108 -4.37 7.43 -0.80
CA VAL A 108 -3.86 8.19 0.34
C VAL A 108 -5.02 8.74 1.20
N GLN A 109 -6.09 9.23 0.56
CA GLN A 109 -7.27 9.72 1.25
C GLN A 109 -8.04 8.60 1.97
N GLN A 110 -8.26 7.47 1.29
CA GLN A 110 -8.94 6.31 1.89
C GLN A 110 -8.15 5.75 3.07
N LEU A 111 -6.83 5.60 2.91
CA LEU A 111 -5.96 5.13 3.99
C LEU A 111 -6.01 6.05 5.20
N LYS A 112 -5.93 7.37 4.97
CA LYS A 112 -6.07 8.34 6.04
C LYS A 112 -7.41 8.20 6.75
N HIS A 113 -8.50 8.06 6.01
CA HIS A 113 -9.84 7.86 6.57
C HIS A 113 -9.91 6.64 7.50
N TYR A 114 -9.41 5.49 7.06
CA TYR A 114 -9.42 4.27 7.89
C TYR A 114 -8.45 4.36 9.08
N GLN A 115 -7.31 5.03 8.92
CA GLN A 115 -6.37 5.28 10.02
C GLN A 115 -6.97 6.21 11.09
N ASP A 116 -7.61 7.30 10.67
CA ASP A 116 -8.29 8.23 11.56
C ASP A 116 -9.45 7.52 12.29
N TYR A 117 -10.22 6.67 11.60
CA TYR A 117 -11.28 5.87 12.21
C TYR A 117 -10.73 4.87 13.24
N PHE A 118 -9.60 4.23 12.93
CA PHE A 118 -8.94 3.33 13.87
C PHE A 118 -8.45 4.08 15.13
N GLY A 119 -7.92 5.29 14.99
CA GLY A 119 -7.56 6.13 16.14
C GLY A 119 -8.76 6.46 17.03
N ILE A 120 -9.93 6.73 16.44
CA ILE A 120 -11.18 6.90 17.18
C ILE A 120 -11.56 5.61 17.91
N LEU A 121 -11.41 4.46 17.26
CA LEU A 121 -11.68 3.15 17.87
C LEU A 121 -10.75 2.90 19.07
N CYS A 122 -9.45 3.15 18.94
CA CYS A 122 -8.49 3.04 20.04
C CYS A 122 -8.90 3.91 21.24
N ASN A 123 -9.29 5.16 21.02
CA ASN A 123 -9.78 6.03 22.09
C ASN A 123 -11.05 5.50 22.76
N LYS A 124 -11.98 4.91 21.99
CA LYS A 124 -13.18 4.27 22.55
C LYS A 124 -12.82 3.08 23.44
N VAL A 125 -11.88 2.24 22.99
CA VAL A 125 -11.39 1.12 23.81
C VAL A 125 -10.77 1.70 25.08
N TYR A 126 -9.88 2.69 24.95
CA TYR A 126 -9.22 3.41 26.04
C TYR A 126 -10.15 3.89 27.15
N ASP A 127 -11.20 4.62 26.76
CA ASP A 127 -12.13 5.25 27.69
C ASP A 127 -12.91 4.21 28.51
N ILE A 128 -13.29 3.08 27.90
CA ILE A 128 -14.05 2.01 28.56
C ILE A 128 -13.27 1.43 29.75
N TYR A 129 -11.98 1.16 29.58
CA TYR A 129 -11.22 0.47 30.61
C TYR A 129 -10.51 1.40 31.60
N ARG A 130 -10.19 2.65 31.21
CA ARG A 130 -9.56 3.61 32.12
C ARG A 130 -10.57 4.30 33.06
N ASN A 131 -11.80 4.48 32.60
CA ASN A 131 -12.85 5.22 33.33
C ASN A 131 -14.16 4.44 33.44
N PRO A 132 -14.17 3.24 34.08
CA PRO A 132 -15.37 2.40 34.15
C PRO A 132 -16.53 3.02 34.96
N LYS A 133 -16.31 4.14 35.65
CA LYS A 133 -17.28 4.83 36.52
C LYS A 133 -17.66 6.24 36.06
N HIS A 134 -17.14 6.74 34.93
CA HIS A 134 -17.53 8.07 34.43
C HIS A 134 -18.91 8.01 33.75
N THR A 135 -19.82 8.82 34.28
CA THR A 135 -21.24 9.00 33.94
C THR A 135 -21.55 9.53 32.53
N HIS A 136 -20.59 9.51 31.60
CA HIS A 136 -20.88 9.70 30.16
C HIS A 136 -20.92 8.37 29.38
N VAL A 137 -20.74 7.25 30.07
CA VAL A 137 -21.09 5.90 29.57
C VAL A 137 -22.58 5.59 29.87
N GLU A 138 -23.47 6.60 29.83
CA GLU A 138 -24.93 6.41 29.97
C GLU A 138 -25.58 5.70 28.77
N HIS A 139 -24.80 5.39 27.72
CA HIS A 139 -25.31 4.76 26.50
C HIS A 139 -24.85 3.32 26.29
N TYR A 140 -23.73 2.87 26.86
CA TYR A 140 -23.30 1.50 26.60
C TYR A 140 -23.85 0.55 27.65
N LYS A 141 -25.07 0.08 27.40
CA LYS A 141 -25.62 -1.08 28.10
C LYS A 141 -24.66 -2.26 27.92
N GLU A 142 -24.52 -3.12 28.93
CA GLU A 142 -23.74 -4.38 28.88
C GLU A 142 -24.08 -5.28 27.67
N GLN A 143 -25.18 -5.01 26.97
CA GLN A 143 -25.66 -5.68 25.75
C GLN A 143 -25.15 -5.06 24.43
N GLU A 144 -24.58 -3.85 24.45
CA GLU A 144 -23.95 -3.18 23.28
C GLU A 144 -22.45 -3.47 23.16
N HIS A 145 -21.93 -4.26 24.09
CA HIS A 145 -20.51 -4.55 24.28
C HIS A 145 -19.87 -5.66 23.43
N PRO A 146 -20.49 -6.35 22.44
CA PRO A 146 -19.79 -7.43 21.76
C PRO A 146 -18.80 -6.83 20.73
N TYR A 147 -17.57 -6.65 21.21
CA TYR A 147 -16.31 -6.74 20.48
C TYR A 147 -15.91 -5.64 19.50
N PHE A 148 -16.61 -4.50 19.44
CA PHE A 148 -16.37 -3.49 18.39
C PHE A 148 -16.23 -4.15 17.00
N GLU A 149 -16.87 -5.32 16.81
CA GLU A 149 -16.47 -6.28 15.78
C GLU A 149 -16.67 -5.67 14.41
N LYS A 150 -17.79 -4.95 14.26
CA LYS A 150 -18.13 -4.17 13.07
C LYS A 150 -17.19 -3.00 12.84
N ASP A 151 -16.66 -2.36 13.89
CA ASP A 151 -15.71 -1.25 13.77
C ASP A 151 -14.34 -1.77 13.30
N TYR A 152 -13.86 -2.87 13.89
CA TYR A 152 -12.64 -3.55 13.42
C TYR A 152 -12.81 -4.06 11.99
N GLU A 153 -13.91 -4.76 11.71
CA GLU A 153 -14.23 -5.28 10.38
C GLU A 153 -14.28 -4.15 9.35
N TYR A 154 -14.89 -3.01 9.69
CA TYR A 154 -14.93 -1.84 8.81
C TYR A 154 -13.53 -1.34 8.46
N VAL A 155 -12.64 -1.19 9.44
CA VAL A 155 -11.26 -0.75 9.21
C VAL A 155 -10.46 -1.79 8.43
N GLN A 156 -10.56 -3.07 8.82
CA GLN A 156 -9.84 -4.17 8.18
C GLN A 156 -10.26 -4.35 6.71
N LEU A 157 -11.56 -4.37 6.42
CA LEU A 157 -12.08 -4.43 5.05
C LEU A 157 -11.69 -3.19 4.24
N GLY A 158 -11.69 -2.02 4.88
CA GLY A 158 -11.23 -0.78 4.27
C GLY A 158 -9.79 -0.84 3.81
N ILE A 159 -8.88 -1.27 4.70
CA ILE A 159 -7.46 -1.44 4.38
C ILE A 159 -7.25 -2.57 3.37
N ALA A 160 -7.96 -3.71 3.52
CA ALA A 160 -7.89 -4.83 2.60
C ALA A 160 -8.29 -4.42 1.18
N LYS A 161 -9.34 -3.60 1.03
CA LYS A 161 -9.73 -3.05 -0.26
C LYS A 161 -8.64 -2.19 -0.88
N VAL A 162 -7.98 -1.33 -0.10
CA VAL A 162 -6.84 -0.54 -0.61
C VAL A 162 -5.69 -1.45 -1.04
N CYS A 163 -5.43 -2.53 -0.30
CA CYS A 163 -4.44 -3.54 -0.67
C CYS A 163 -4.78 -4.23 -2.00
N GLU A 164 -6.05 -4.59 -2.20
CA GLU A 164 -6.54 -5.19 -3.45
C GLU A 164 -6.36 -4.23 -4.63
N ASP A 165 -6.84 -2.99 -4.50
CA ASP A 165 -6.74 -1.97 -5.54
C ASP A 165 -5.27 -1.66 -5.89
N LEU A 166 -4.39 -1.58 -4.87
CA LEU A 166 -2.95 -1.38 -5.07
C LEU A 166 -2.29 -2.59 -5.74
N SER A 167 -2.69 -3.81 -5.37
CA SER A 167 -2.19 -5.04 -5.98
C SER A 167 -2.57 -5.12 -7.46
N GLU A 168 -3.80 -4.73 -7.81
CA GLU A 168 -4.23 -4.64 -9.20
C GLU A 168 -3.38 -3.63 -9.99
N GLU A 169 -3.12 -2.46 -9.41
CA GLU A 169 -2.29 -1.44 -10.05
C GLU A 169 -0.84 -1.92 -10.28
N ILE A 170 -0.23 -2.57 -9.28
CA ILE A 170 1.10 -3.18 -9.42
C ILE A 170 1.09 -4.21 -10.55
N LYS A 171 0.04 -5.04 -10.64
CA LYS A 171 -0.11 -6.04 -11.69
C LYS A 171 -0.24 -5.39 -13.07
N GLU A 172 -0.95 -4.27 -13.18
CA GLU A 172 -1.06 -3.50 -14.44
C GLU A 172 0.24 -2.81 -14.83
N ASP A 173 1.03 -2.33 -13.87
CA ASP A 173 2.37 -1.79 -14.10
C ASP A 173 3.33 -2.89 -14.60
N TYR A 174 3.27 -4.09 -13.99
CA TYR A 174 4.11 -5.23 -14.37
C TYR A 174 3.81 -5.74 -15.79
N ASP A 175 2.52 -5.79 -16.17
CA ASP A 175 2.11 -6.14 -17.53
C ASP A 175 2.61 -5.15 -18.57
N ARG A 176 2.56 -3.85 -18.24
CA ARG A 176 3.09 -2.80 -19.11
C ARG A 176 4.60 -2.97 -19.33
N LEU A 177 5.35 -3.27 -18.27
CA LEU A 177 6.79 -3.53 -18.34
C LEU A 177 7.15 -4.79 -19.13
N SER A 178 6.37 -5.87 -18.96
CA SER A 178 6.61 -7.16 -19.63
C SER A 178 6.12 -7.20 -21.08
N GLY A 179 5.39 -6.18 -21.53
CA GLY A 179 4.83 -6.11 -22.89
C GLY A 179 3.63 -7.03 -23.12
N VAL A 180 3.06 -7.61 -22.06
CA VAL A 180 1.88 -8.48 -22.13
C VAL A 180 0.64 -7.62 -22.37
N LYS A 181 -0.08 -7.84 -23.47
CA LYS A 181 -1.30 -7.09 -23.77
C LYS A 181 -2.48 -7.65 -22.95
N LYS A 182 -3.38 -6.76 -22.48
CA LYS A 182 -4.61 -7.10 -21.73
C LYS A 182 -5.47 -8.22 -22.38
N LYS A 183 -5.38 -8.40 -23.72
CA LYS A 183 -6.04 -9.47 -24.48
C LYS A 183 -5.48 -10.87 -24.21
N ASP A 184 -4.19 -10.99 -23.88
CA ASP A 184 -3.52 -12.26 -23.66
C ASP A 184 -3.84 -12.84 -22.28
N ARG A 185 -4.17 -11.98 -21.30
CA ARG A 185 -4.67 -12.39 -19.97
C ARG A 185 -5.96 -13.21 -20.03
N LYS A 186 -6.96 -12.79 -20.81
CA LYS A 186 -8.23 -13.54 -20.92
C LYS A 186 -8.02 -14.95 -21.46
N ARG A 187 -7.04 -15.15 -22.34
CA ARG A 187 -6.68 -16.49 -22.85
C ARG A 187 -5.97 -17.34 -21.79
N LEU A 188 -5.07 -16.75 -21.02
CA LEU A 188 -4.35 -17.44 -19.94
C LEU A 188 -5.25 -17.85 -18.77
N TYR A 189 -6.25 -17.04 -18.42
CA TYR A 189 -7.24 -17.39 -17.38
C TYR A 189 -8.27 -18.43 -17.85
N LEU A 190 -8.51 -18.57 -19.16
CA LEU A 190 -9.38 -19.61 -19.73
C LEU A 190 -8.67 -20.95 -19.93
N LEU A 191 -7.36 -21.01 -19.66
CA LEU A 191 -6.51 -22.20 -19.77
C LEU A 191 -6.10 -22.78 -18.40
N LYS A 192 -6.63 -22.24 -17.30
CA LYS A 192 -6.58 -22.82 -15.96
C LYS A 192 -7.97 -23.32 -15.60
#